data_AF-A0A970PFN6-F1
#
_entry.id   AF-A0A970PFN6-F1
#
_cell.length_a   1.000
_cell.length_b   1.000
_cell.length_c   1.000
_cell.angle_alpha   90.00
_cell.angle_beta   90.00
_cell.angle_gamma   90.00
#
_symmetry.space_group_name_H-M   'P 1'
#
loop_
_entity.id
_entity.type
_entity.pdbx_description
1 polymer ?
#
loop_
_entity_poly.entity_id
_entity_poly.type
_entity_poly.pdbx_seq_one_letter_code
_entity_poly.pdbx_strand_id
1 'polypeptide(L)'
;MKKIYLFLILVMLLSLTACDDSDDGGSSSTDKSKYVWVLVDTEDYEREEYYEDTEGHEFIHSFNYEHGSYEVKKVYDGETRINADEEYIHGETYKARCDFNIPPEKFAPGEQITLDINFRETENTLVGWSGLASFWAAITTEDVIFTGTSSEDIKFKDDTGDYGHLLNTSEGISSINTKLTAEAPKGKKGDRIVIRTQIVLDAASIGTRYIYELQKP
;
A
#
# COMPACT_ATOMS: atom_id res chain seq x y z
N MET A 1 39.89 -6.16 25.81
CA MET A 1 39.27 -7.48 26.10
C MET A 1 38.51 -7.94 24.85
N LYS A 2 38.82 -9.16 24.37
CA LYS A 2 38.03 -10.12 23.55
C LYS A 2 37.23 -9.60 22.33
N LYS A 3 37.22 -10.19 21.13
CA LYS A 3 37.89 -11.33 20.46
C LYS A 3 37.56 -11.17 18.95
N ILE A 4 38.52 -11.48 18.08
CA ILE A 4 38.39 -11.69 16.64
C ILE A 4 37.58 -12.97 16.38
N TYR A 5 36.70 -12.99 15.38
CA TYR A 5 36.45 -14.18 14.54
C TYR A 5 36.09 -13.79 13.10
N LEU A 6 37.07 -14.02 12.21
CA LEU A 6 36.97 -14.16 10.77
C LEU A 6 36.51 -15.60 10.50
N PHE A 7 35.46 -15.83 9.70
CA PHE A 7 35.10 -17.18 9.24
C PHE A 7 35.26 -17.30 7.73
N LEU A 8 36.31 -18.05 7.36
CA LEU A 8 36.51 -18.70 6.08
C LEU A 8 35.51 -19.86 5.95
N ILE A 9 34.89 -20.02 4.79
CA ILE A 9 34.36 -21.32 4.34
C ILE A 9 34.93 -21.61 2.94
N LEU A 10 35.92 -22.48 2.96
CA LEU A 10 36.36 -23.33 1.85
C LEU A 10 35.67 -24.69 2.06
N VAL A 11 35.23 -25.37 0.99
CA VAL A 11 35.42 -26.83 0.78
C VAL A 11 34.79 -27.27 -0.56
N MET A 12 35.72 -27.69 -1.43
CA MET A 12 35.75 -28.83 -2.37
C MET A 12 34.69 -29.02 -3.46
N LEU A 13 35.18 -28.87 -4.70
CA LEU A 13 34.85 -29.70 -5.85
C LEU A 13 35.16 -31.19 -5.57
N LEU A 14 34.26 -32.06 -6.01
CA LEU A 14 34.56 -33.44 -6.37
C LEU A 14 33.93 -33.72 -7.74
N SER A 15 34.80 -33.85 -8.74
CA SER A 15 34.50 -34.31 -10.08
C SER A 15 34.53 -35.83 -10.13
N LEU A 16 33.47 -36.45 -10.65
CA LEU A 16 33.51 -37.78 -11.27
C LEU A 16 32.75 -37.72 -12.60
N THR A 17 33.47 -38.03 -13.67
CA THR A 17 33.00 -38.20 -15.04
C THR A 17 32.55 -39.62 -15.32
N ALA A 18 31.63 -39.73 -16.29
CA ALA A 18 31.28 -40.86 -17.16
C ALA A 18 30.30 -41.92 -16.62
N CYS A 19 29.09 -41.95 -17.19
CA CYS A 19 28.77 -42.88 -18.29
C CYS A 19 27.73 -42.26 -19.23
N ASP A 20 27.99 -42.50 -20.50
CA ASP A 20 27.20 -42.24 -21.69
C ASP A 20 26.07 -43.27 -21.73
N ASP A 21 24.82 -42.83 -21.92
CA ASP A 21 23.80 -43.62 -22.60
C ASP A 21 22.78 -42.63 -23.17
N SER A 22 22.87 -42.51 -24.48
CA SER A 22 21.87 -41.96 -25.38
C SER A 22 20.49 -42.55 -25.09
N ASP A 23 19.52 -41.71 -24.79
CA ASP A 23 18.17 -41.95 -25.29
C ASP A 23 17.45 -40.65 -25.62
N ASP A 24 16.89 -40.71 -26.82
CA ASP A 24 16.33 -39.65 -27.62
C ASP A 24 14.90 -39.33 -27.18
N GLY A 25 14.46 -38.11 -27.48
CA GLY A 25 13.05 -37.81 -27.73
C GLY A 25 12.01 -38.21 -26.68
N GLY A 26 11.86 -37.38 -25.64
CA GLY A 26 10.75 -37.49 -24.71
C GLY A 26 10.46 -36.20 -23.97
N SER A 27 10.26 -35.11 -24.73
CA SER A 27 9.69 -33.86 -24.21
C SER A 27 8.30 -34.15 -23.62
N SER A 28 8.28 -34.62 -22.38
CA SER A 28 7.14 -34.49 -21.49
C SER A 28 7.05 -33.01 -21.16
N SER A 29 6.37 -32.27 -22.03
CA SER A 29 5.67 -31.05 -21.63
C SER A 29 4.71 -31.41 -20.51
N THR A 30 5.25 -31.49 -19.29
CA THR A 30 4.48 -31.31 -18.06
C THR A 30 3.93 -29.90 -18.17
N ASP A 31 2.75 -29.83 -18.74
CA ASP A 31 1.84 -28.71 -18.68
C ASP A 31 1.52 -28.51 -17.20
N LYS A 32 2.44 -27.86 -16.49
CA LYS A 32 2.21 -27.35 -15.15
C LYS A 32 1.11 -26.33 -15.38
N SER A 33 -0.14 -26.74 -15.15
CA SER A 33 -1.27 -25.83 -14.97
C SER A 33 -0.80 -24.73 -14.02
N LYS A 34 -0.34 -23.59 -14.56
CA LYS A 34 0.30 -22.55 -13.77
C LYS A 34 -0.79 -21.99 -12.89
N TYR A 35 -0.64 -22.15 -11.58
CA TYR A 35 -1.54 -21.51 -10.64
C TYR A 35 -1.53 -20.00 -10.87
N VAL A 36 -2.68 -19.37 -10.74
CA VAL A 36 -2.88 -17.93 -10.89
C VAL A 36 -3.58 -17.41 -9.65
N TRP A 37 -3.19 -16.22 -9.21
CA TRP A 37 -3.96 -15.46 -8.23
C TRP A 37 -5.21 -14.95 -8.94
N VAL A 38 -6.38 -15.20 -8.37
CA VAL A 38 -7.67 -14.77 -8.91
C VAL A 38 -8.38 -13.93 -7.86
N LEU A 39 -8.83 -12.74 -8.25
CA LEU A 39 -9.68 -11.90 -7.41
C LEU A 39 -10.98 -12.66 -7.14
N VAL A 40 -11.24 -12.95 -5.86
CA VAL A 40 -12.42 -13.69 -5.43
C VAL A 40 -13.42 -12.82 -4.68
N ASP A 41 -12.94 -11.73 -4.07
CA ASP A 41 -13.78 -10.84 -3.28
C ASP A 41 -13.16 -9.44 -3.15
N THR A 42 -13.97 -8.48 -2.72
CA THR A 42 -13.58 -7.10 -2.48
C THR A 42 -14.29 -6.61 -1.23
N GLU A 43 -13.53 -6.08 -0.27
CA GLU A 43 -14.07 -5.46 0.93
C GLU A 43 -13.79 -3.96 0.90
N ASP A 44 -14.86 -3.18 0.98
CA ASP A 44 -14.81 -1.72 1.05
C ASP A 44 -14.73 -1.27 2.51
N TYR A 45 -13.77 -0.39 2.81
CA TYR A 45 -13.58 0.23 4.11
C TYR A 45 -13.94 1.70 4.01
N GLU A 46 -15.23 1.95 4.03
CA GLU A 46 -15.81 3.29 4.05
C GLU A 46 -15.90 3.85 5.47
N ARG A 47 -16.00 5.17 5.54
CA ARG A 47 -16.31 5.96 6.72
C ARG A 47 -17.15 7.12 6.25
N GLU A 48 -18.06 7.62 7.09
CA GLU A 48 -18.85 8.80 6.75
C GLU A 48 -18.17 10.05 7.31
N GLU A 49 -18.32 10.28 8.61
CA GLU A 49 -17.83 11.45 9.31
C GLU A 49 -17.47 11.10 10.76
N TYR A 50 -16.50 11.79 11.34
CA TYR A 50 -16.31 11.79 12.79
C TYR A 50 -15.78 13.12 13.30
N TYR A 51 -15.99 13.35 14.59
CA TYR A 51 -15.54 14.53 15.32
C TYR A 51 -14.29 14.20 16.13
N GLU A 52 -13.31 15.10 16.09
CA GLU A 52 -12.09 15.05 16.89
C GLU A 52 -12.01 16.31 17.75
N ASP A 53 -11.72 16.14 19.05
CA ASP A 53 -11.31 17.23 19.94
C ASP A 53 -9.95 16.86 20.52
N THR A 54 -8.93 17.60 20.10
CA THR A 54 -7.55 17.41 20.54
C THR A 54 -7.03 18.71 21.11
N GLU A 55 -6.72 18.72 22.40
CA GLU A 55 -6.19 19.90 23.12
C GLU A 55 -7.09 21.15 22.99
N GLY A 56 -8.40 20.94 22.85
CA GLY A 56 -9.37 22.01 22.65
C GLY A 56 -9.44 22.51 21.21
N HIS A 57 -8.84 21.82 20.24
CA HIS A 57 -9.06 22.04 18.82
C HIS A 57 -10.09 21.04 18.30
N GLU A 58 -11.20 21.57 17.82
CA GLU A 58 -12.33 20.79 17.34
C GLU A 58 -12.26 20.66 15.81
N PHE A 59 -12.32 19.44 15.30
CA PHE A 59 -12.29 19.14 13.88
C PHE A 59 -13.41 18.19 13.47
N ILE A 60 -13.96 18.44 12.28
CA ILE A 60 -14.83 17.52 11.56
C ILE A 60 -14.02 16.85 10.47
N HIS A 61 -14.01 15.52 10.50
CA HIS A 61 -13.41 14.69 9.46
C HIS A 61 -14.51 14.03 8.64
N SER A 62 -14.52 14.26 7.33
CA SER A 62 -15.46 13.62 6.41
C SER A 62 -14.74 12.89 5.29
N PHE A 63 -15.40 11.85 4.79
CA PHE A 63 -14.81 10.89 3.86
C PHE A 63 -15.79 10.65 2.72
N ASN A 64 -15.26 10.52 1.51
CA ASN A 64 -16.03 10.08 0.36
C ASN A 64 -15.31 8.90 -0.29
N TYR A 65 -16.03 7.79 -0.39
CA TYR A 65 -15.54 6.54 -0.93
C TYR A 65 -16.14 6.29 -2.31
N GLU A 66 -15.26 6.20 -3.30
CA GLU A 66 -15.53 5.57 -4.58
C GLU A 66 -14.56 4.41 -4.73
N HIS A 67 -14.98 3.31 -5.34
CA HIS A 67 -14.10 2.15 -5.50
C HIS A 67 -12.85 2.52 -6.31
N GLY A 68 -11.67 2.39 -5.69
CA GLY A 68 -10.39 2.84 -6.24
C GLY A 68 -10.13 4.36 -6.16
N SER A 69 -11.01 5.15 -5.57
CA SER A 69 -10.89 6.61 -5.49
C SER A 69 -11.39 7.13 -4.15
N TYR A 70 -10.49 7.68 -3.35
CA TYR A 70 -10.78 8.03 -1.96
C TYR A 70 -10.55 9.51 -1.72
N GLU A 71 -11.51 10.19 -1.10
CA GLU A 71 -11.37 11.58 -0.69
C GLU A 71 -11.53 11.72 0.83
N VAL A 72 -10.64 12.51 1.41
CA VAL A 72 -10.59 12.80 2.86
C VAL A 72 -10.63 14.30 3.06
N LYS A 73 -11.36 14.75 4.06
CA LYS A 73 -11.54 16.17 4.38
C LYS A 73 -11.45 16.38 5.88
N LYS A 74 -10.72 17.42 6.30
CA LYS A 74 -10.67 17.92 7.67
C LYS A 74 -11.05 19.40 7.70
N VAL A 75 -12.00 19.75 8.55
CA VAL A 75 -12.49 21.12 8.76
C VAL A 75 -12.28 21.49 10.22
N TYR A 76 -11.71 22.66 10.49
CA TYR A 76 -11.67 23.20 11.85
C TYR A 76 -13.06 23.75 12.23
N ASP A 77 -13.70 23.13 13.23
CA ASP A 77 -15.04 23.48 13.70
C ASP A 77 -15.03 24.31 14.99
N GLY A 78 -13.87 24.43 15.64
CA GLY A 78 -13.71 25.26 16.83
C GLY A 78 -13.84 26.75 16.58
N GLU A 79 -13.94 27.54 17.65
CA GLU A 79 -13.89 29.01 17.57
C GLU A 79 -12.55 29.49 16.99
N THR A 80 -12.56 30.53 16.16
CA THR A 80 -11.33 31.14 15.62
C THR A 80 -10.38 31.55 16.75
N ARG A 81 -9.13 31.11 16.66
CA ARG A 81 -8.05 31.41 17.60
C ARG A 81 -6.87 31.98 16.84
N ILE A 82 -6.51 33.23 17.16
CA ILE A 82 -5.36 33.91 16.58
C ILE A 82 -4.53 34.47 17.73
N ASN A 83 -3.37 33.87 17.98
CA ASN A 83 -2.41 34.31 18.98
C ASN A 83 -0.98 34.27 18.39
N ALA A 84 0.04 34.49 19.22
CA ALA A 84 1.42 34.56 18.74
C ALA A 84 1.97 33.23 18.21
N ASP A 85 1.40 32.11 18.66
CA ASP A 85 1.89 30.75 18.43
C ASP A 85 0.93 29.91 17.57
N GLU A 86 -0.35 30.30 17.49
CA GLU A 86 -1.41 29.55 16.83
C GLU A 86 -2.34 30.46 16.01
N GLU A 87 -2.63 30.02 14.79
CA GLU A 87 -3.65 30.63 13.93
C GLU A 87 -4.57 29.53 13.37
N TYR A 88 -5.76 29.45 13.93
CA TYR A 88 -6.84 28.56 13.49
C TYR A 88 -8.06 29.41 13.21
N ILE A 89 -8.60 29.34 11.99
CA ILE A 89 -9.79 30.08 11.60
C ILE A 89 -10.95 29.08 11.45
N HIS A 90 -12.07 29.36 12.11
CA HIS A 90 -13.27 28.54 12.01
C HIS A 90 -13.66 28.33 10.53
N GLY A 91 -13.88 27.08 10.14
CA GLY A 91 -14.20 26.68 8.77
C GLY A 91 -13.02 26.43 7.85
N GLU A 92 -11.78 26.61 8.32
CA GLU A 92 -10.60 26.24 7.53
C GLU A 92 -10.61 24.76 7.17
N THR A 93 -10.31 24.49 5.91
CA THR A 93 -10.50 23.18 5.31
C THR A 93 -9.23 22.71 4.63
N TYR A 94 -8.92 21.44 4.85
CA TYR A 94 -7.99 20.66 4.05
C TYR A 94 -8.71 19.46 3.42
N LYS A 95 -8.50 19.24 2.13
CA LYS A 95 -9.07 18.11 1.39
C LYS A 95 -8.04 17.50 0.46
N ALA A 96 -7.98 16.18 0.44
CA ALA A 96 -7.11 15.43 -0.45
C ALA A 96 -7.87 14.26 -1.09
N ARG A 97 -7.49 13.92 -2.33
CA ARG A 97 -8.03 12.78 -3.08
C ARG A 97 -6.90 11.92 -3.60
N CYS A 98 -7.03 10.61 -3.42
CA CYS A 98 -6.13 9.61 -3.99
C CYS A 98 -6.91 8.66 -4.89
N ASP A 99 -6.59 8.67 -6.18
CA ASP A 99 -7.12 7.74 -7.17
C ASP A 99 -6.08 6.64 -7.44
N PHE A 100 -6.48 5.39 -7.30
CA PHE A 100 -5.76 4.18 -7.67
C PHE A 100 -6.42 3.59 -8.93
N ASN A 101 -5.63 3.07 -9.85
CA ASN A 101 -6.19 2.10 -10.79
C ASN A 101 -6.60 0.82 -10.01
N ILE A 102 -7.62 0.13 -10.53
CA ILE A 102 -8.04 -1.14 -9.96
C ILE A 102 -6.97 -2.21 -10.24
N PRO A 103 -6.50 -2.96 -9.23
CA PRO A 103 -5.56 -4.04 -9.44
C PRO A 103 -6.11 -5.09 -10.42
N PRO A 104 -5.24 -5.84 -11.13
CA PRO A 104 -5.70 -6.82 -12.11
C PRO A 104 -6.50 -7.95 -11.44
N GLU A 105 -7.55 -8.44 -12.11
CA GLU A 105 -8.37 -9.55 -11.60
C GLU A 105 -7.59 -10.88 -11.52
N LYS A 106 -6.54 -11.04 -12.32
CA LYS A 106 -5.68 -12.22 -12.34
C LYS A 106 -4.23 -11.86 -12.58
N PHE A 107 -3.31 -12.55 -11.90
CA PHE A 107 -1.87 -12.45 -12.13
C PHE A 107 -1.16 -13.74 -11.73
N ALA A 108 0.02 -13.99 -12.30
CA ALA A 108 0.84 -15.13 -11.97
C ALA A 108 1.67 -14.88 -10.68
N PRO A 109 2.00 -15.93 -9.92
CA PRO A 109 3.03 -15.83 -8.89
C PRO A 109 4.37 -15.33 -9.48
N GLY A 110 5.00 -14.37 -8.80
CA GLY A 110 6.24 -13.71 -9.26
C GLY A 110 6.03 -12.66 -10.35
N GLU A 111 4.79 -12.40 -10.77
CA GLU A 111 4.48 -11.31 -11.69
C GLU A 111 4.58 -9.96 -10.99
N GLN A 112 5.07 -8.93 -11.70
CA GLN A 112 5.06 -7.57 -11.19
C GLN A 112 3.66 -6.97 -11.36
N ILE A 113 3.09 -6.50 -10.26
CA ILE A 113 1.82 -5.76 -10.23
C ILE A 113 2.15 -4.27 -10.22
N THR A 114 1.43 -3.48 -11.00
CA THR A 114 1.60 -2.01 -11.07
C THR A 114 0.33 -1.30 -10.66
N LEU A 115 0.46 -0.32 -9.76
CA LEU A 115 -0.59 0.62 -9.42
C LEU A 115 -0.21 2.02 -9.92
N ASP A 116 -1.08 2.63 -10.71
CA ASP A 116 -1.00 4.03 -11.12
C ASP A 116 -1.76 4.87 -10.10
N ILE A 117 -1.07 5.88 -9.54
CA ILE A 117 -1.58 6.72 -8.45
C ILE A 117 -1.67 8.18 -8.89
N ASN A 118 -2.82 8.80 -8.63
CA ASN A 118 -2.99 10.25 -8.65
C ASN A 118 -3.44 10.73 -7.26
N PHE A 119 -2.48 11.26 -6.49
CA PHE A 119 -2.74 11.80 -5.17
C PHE A 119 -2.59 13.31 -5.19
N ARG A 120 -3.62 14.04 -4.78
CA ARG A 120 -3.62 15.51 -4.87
C ARG A 120 -4.44 16.15 -3.77
N GLU A 121 -4.03 17.35 -3.41
CA GLU A 121 -4.84 18.30 -2.69
C GLU A 121 -5.98 18.76 -3.59
N THR A 122 -7.19 18.81 -3.05
CA THR A 122 -8.41 19.24 -3.76
C THR A 122 -9.04 20.48 -3.12
N GLU A 123 -8.67 20.81 -1.89
CA GLU A 123 -9.04 22.04 -1.20
C GLU A 123 -8.01 22.35 -0.10
N ASN A 124 -7.62 23.61 0.01
CA ASN A 124 -6.74 24.08 1.07
C ASN A 124 -7.01 25.56 1.32
N THR A 125 -7.57 25.84 2.49
CA THR A 125 -7.81 27.21 2.97
C THR A 125 -7.03 27.49 4.26
N LEU A 126 -6.01 26.69 4.55
CA LEU A 126 -5.31 26.71 5.84
C LEU A 126 -4.45 27.97 5.95
N VAL A 127 -4.52 28.65 7.10
CA VAL A 127 -3.67 29.82 7.37
C VAL A 127 -2.56 29.51 8.38
N GLY A 128 -2.85 28.80 9.48
CA GLY A 128 -1.86 28.56 10.54
C GLY A 128 -1.59 27.12 10.93
N TRP A 129 -2.16 26.14 10.22
CA TRP A 129 -1.85 24.72 10.42
C TRP A 129 -1.60 23.99 9.09
N SER A 130 -1.09 22.76 9.19
CA SER A 130 -0.66 21.99 8.02
C SER A 130 -1.61 20.84 7.74
N GLY A 131 -1.96 20.67 6.46
CA GLY A 131 -2.67 19.51 5.97
C GLY A 131 -1.69 18.38 5.71
N LEU A 132 -1.95 17.21 6.27
CA LEU A 132 -1.14 16.01 6.10
C LEU A 132 -2.04 14.83 5.71
N ALA A 133 -1.98 14.42 4.46
CA ALA A 133 -2.61 13.19 4.00
C ALA A 133 -1.53 12.25 3.46
N SER A 134 -1.72 10.95 3.61
CA SER A 134 -0.86 9.94 3.00
C SER A 134 -1.67 8.87 2.30
N PHE A 135 -1.04 8.12 1.40
CA PHE A 135 -1.63 6.89 0.89
C PHE A 135 -0.69 5.72 1.14
N TRP A 136 -1.27 4.52 1.13
CA TRP A 136 -0.50 3.30 1.24
C TRP A 136 -1.08 2.17 0.38
N ALA A 137 -0.19 1.34 -0.16
CA ALA A 137 -0.56 0.09 -0.81
C ALA A 137 0.41 -1.04 -0.44
N ALA A 138 -0.14 -2.23 -0.20
CA ALA A 138 0.64 -3.43 0.10
C ALA A 138 -0.11 -4.71 -0.27
N ILE A 139 0.66 -5.77 -0.54
CA ILE A 139 0.18 -7.14 -0.50
C ILE A 139 0.36 -7.65 0.94
N THR A 140 -0.70 -8.16 1.54
CA THR A 140 -0.71 -8.69 2.90
C THR A 140 -1.48 -10.01 2.97
N THR A 141 -1.46 -10.66 4.11
CA THR A 141 -2.27 -11.85 4.37
C THR A 141 -3.71 -11.46 4.73
N GLU A 142 -4.68 -12.33 4.46
CA GLU A 142 -6.12 -12.04 4.66
C GLU A 142 -6.48 -11.82 6.14
N ASP A 143 -5.70 -12.33 7.08
CA ASP A 143 -5.92 -12.19 8.53
C ASP A 143 -5.48 -10.83 9.09
N VAL A 144 -4.70 -10.05 8.34
CA VAL A 144 -4.28 -8.72 8.75
C VAL A 144 -5.45 -7.74 8.65
N ILE A 145 -5.79 -7.11 9.79
CA ILE A 145 -6.83 -6.07 9.86
C ILE A 145 -6.51 -4.90 8.92
N PHE A 146 -7.54 -4.17 8.47
CA PHE A 146 -7.41 -3.15 7.43
C PHE A 146 -6.36 -2.07 7.70
N THR A 147 -6.17 -1.63 8.95
CA THR A 147 -5.13 -0.64 9.31
C THR A 147 -3.84 -1.28 9.84
N GLY A 148 -3.81 -2.61 9.94
CA GLY A 148 -2.72 -3.38 10.50
C GLY A 148 -1.56 -3.55 9.52
N THR A 149 -0.37 -3.73 10.07
CA THR A 149 0.83 -4.06 9.31
C THR A 149 1.40 -5.39 9.79
N SER A 150 2.02 -6.12 8.89
CA SER A 150 2.79 -7.34 9.19
C SER A 150 4.23 -7.18 8.69
N SER A 151 5.17 -7.86 9.34
CA SER A 151 6.53 -8.01 8.81
C SER A 151 6.58 -8.76 7.48
N GLU A 152 5.50 -9.46 7.13
CA GLU A 152 5.35 -10.20 5.87
C GLU A 152 4.74 -9.37 4.74
N ASP A 153 4.33 -8.12 5.02
CA ASP A 153 3.75 -7.24 4.01
C ASP A 153 4.74 -6.96 2.87
N ILE A 154 4.31 -7.19 1.64
CA ILE A 154 5.03 -6.76 0.44
C ILE A 154 4.52 -5.37 0.08
N LYS A 155 5.32 -4.35 0.41
CA LYS A 155 4.97 -2.95 0.12
C LYS A 155 5.12 -2.67 -1.38
N PHE A 156 4.14 -1.96 -1.95
CA PHE A 156 4.28 -1.38 -3.29
C PHE A 156 5.25 -0.20 -3.23
N LYS A 157 6.20 -0.14 -4.16
CA LYS A 157 7.26 0.86 -4.18
C LYS A 157 7.33 1.61 -5.50
N ASP A 158 7.68 2.89 -5.45
CA ASP A 158 8.01 3.68 -6.62
C ASP A 158 9.38 3.32 -7.21
N ASP A 159 9.83 4.08 -8.21
CA ASP A 159 11.12 3.88 -8.88
C ASP A 159 12.33 4.27 -8.02
N THR A 160 12.13 5.02 -6.95
CA THR A 160 13.14 5.36 -5.95
C THR A 160 13.25 4.31 -4.84
N GLY A 161 12.25 3.44 -4.73
CA GLY A 161 12.15 2.40 -3.71
C GLY A 161 11.31 2.81 -2.49
N ASP A 162 10.69 3.99 -2.53
CA ASP A 162 9.82 4.53 -1.49
C ASP A 162 8.41 3.92 -1.62
N TYR A 163 7.77 3.67 -0.49
CA TYR A 163 6.44 3.04 -0.40
C TYR A 163 5.41 3.88 0.37
N GLY A 164 5.86 4.99 0.94
CA GLY A 164 5.06 5.92 1.72
C GLY A 164 5.13 7.28 1.07
N HIS A 165 3.96 7.84 0.76
CA HIS A 165 3.86 9.14 0.12
C HIS A 165 2.88 9.99 0.90
N LEU A 166 3.23 11.25 1.08
CA LEU A 166 2.43 12.20 1.82
C LEU A 166 2.31 13.51 1.04
N LEU A 167 1.12 14.09 1.09
CA LEU A 167 0.93 15.51 0.82
C LEU A 167 1.18 16.25 2.12
N ASN A 168 1.92 17.35 2.04
CA ASN A 168 2.25 18.18 3.17
C ASN A 168 2.23 19.63 2.74
N THR A 169 1.26 20.38 3.24
CA THR A 169 1.11 21.81 2.89
C THR A 169 2.28 22.65 3.39
N SER A 170 2.92 22.28 4.51
CA SER A 170 4.11 22.98 5.03
C SER A 170 5.34 22.82 4.14
N GLU A 171 5.42 21.72 3.38
CA GLU A 171 6.48 21.45 2.41
C GLU A 171 6.08 21.86 0.98
N GLY A 172 4.87 22.39 0.78
CA GLY A 172 4.34 22.75 -0.53
C GLY A 172 4.05 21.55 -1.45
N ILE A 173 3.92 20.34 -0.89
CA ILE A 173 3.65 19.11 -1.65
C ILE A 173 2.14 18.95 -1.77
N SER A 174 1.58 19.43 -2.89
CA SER A 174 0.13 19.41 -3.16
C SER A 174 -0.30 18.36 -4.17
N SER A 175 0.63 17.67 -4.85
CA SER A 175 0.29 16.54 -5.73
C SER A 175 1.45 15.57 -5.93
N ILE A 176 1.10 14.30 -6.09
CA ILE A 176 1.99 13.17 -6.38
C ILE A 176 1.31 12.33 -7.46
N ASN A 177 1.98 12.17 -8.60
CA ASN A 177 1.56 11.25 -9.66
C ASN A 177 2.69 10.24 -9.84
N THR A 178 2.44 8.99 -9.45
CA THR A 178 3.49 7.97 -9.42
C THR A 178 2.95 6.61 -9.81
N LYS A 179 3.88 5.68 -10.06
CA LYS A 179 3.60 4.27 -10.27
C LYS A 179 4.24 3.50 -9.14
N LEU A 180 3.47 2.64 -8.50
CA LEU A 180 4.01 1.73 -7.50
C LEU A 180 4.01 0.32 -8.04
N THR A 181 5.02 -0.45 -7.68
CA THR A 181 5.15 -1.85 -8.11
C THR A 181 5.44 -2.78 -6.94
N ALA A 182 4.94 -4.00 -7.03
CA ALA A 182 5.24 -5.10 -6.12
C ALA A 182 5.31 -6.42 -6.89
N GLU A 183 6.17 -7.34 -6.46
CA GLU A 183 6.20 -8.71 -6.99
C GLU A 183 5.15 -9.57 -6.26
N ALA A 184 4.27 -10.21 -7.01
CA ALA A 184 3.26 -11.12 -6.48
C ALA A 184 3.93 -12.29 -5.75
N PRO A 185 3.48 -12.62 -4.52
CA PRO A 185 4.10 -13.71 -3.77
C PRO A 185 3.86 -15.06 -4.45
N LYS A 186 4.74 -16.01 -4.13
CA LYS A 186 4.50 -17.42 -4.38
C LYS A 186 3.49 -17.96 -3.37
N GLY A 187 2.82 -19.04 -3.73
CA GLY A 187 1.87 -19.70 -2.83
C GLY A 187 1.56 -21.14 -3.26
N LYS A 188 0.61 -21.73 -2.55
CA LYS A 188 0.01 -23.04 -2.78
C LYS A 188 -1.47 -22.86 -3.07
N LYS A 189 -2.07 -23.88 -3.69
CA LYS A 189 -3.50 -23.87 -4.01
C LYS A 189 -4.33 -23.55 -2.76
N GLY A 190 -5.22 -22.57 -2.87
CA GLY A 190 -6.12 -22.15 -1.79
C GLY A 190 -5.50 -21.14 -0.82
N ASP A 191 -4.22 -20.77 -0.98
CA ASP A 191 -3.65 -19.64 -0.25
C ASP A 191 -4.40 -18.36 -0.63
N ARG A 192 -4.50 -17.42 0.30
CA ARG A 192 -5.14 -16.13 0.11
C ARG A 192 -4.22 -14.98 0.46
N ILE A 193 -4.26 -13.95 -0.37
CA ILE A 193 -3.56 -12.69 -0.17
C ILE A 193 -4.53 -11.54 -0.41
N VAL A 194 -4.16 -10.37 0.08
CA VAL A 194 -4.93 -9.15 -0.10
C VAL A 194 -4.02 -8.09 -0.70
N ILE A 195 -4.44 -7.49 -1.81
CA ILE A 195 -3.91 -6.18 -2.20
C ILE A 195 -4.75 -5.14 -1.46
N ARG A 196 -4.14 -4.36 -0.59
CA ARG A 196 -4.80 -3.27 0.12
C ARG A 196 -4.38 -1.95 -0.49
N THR A 197 -5.34 -1.06 -0.75
CA THR A 197 -5.09 0.34 -1.08
C THR A 197 -5.84 1.23 -0.10
N GLN A 198 -5.21 2.29 0.40
CA GLN A 198 -5.81 3.18 1.38
C GLN A 198 -5.29 4.61 1.25
N ILE A 199 -6.14 5.57 1.63
CA ILE A 199 -5.75 6.94 1.97
C ILE A 199 -5.89 7.11 3.49
N VAL A 200 -5.04 7.94 4.08
CA VAL A 200 -4.99 8.23 5.50
C VAL A 200 -4.98 9.74 5.69
N LEU A 201 -5.84 10.22 6.59
CA LEU A 201 -5.84 11.58 7.11
C LEU A 201 -5.77 11.48 8.63
N ASP A 202 -4.69 12.00 9.22
CA ASP A 202 -4.38 11.83 10.64
C ASP A 202 -4.45 10.36 11.11
N ALA A 203 -5.37 10.04 12.02
CA ALA A 203 -5.57 8.68 12.56
C ALA A 203 -6.65 7.87 11.81
N ALA A 204 -7.24 8.43 10.75
CA ALA A 204 -8.34 7.85 10.01
C ALA A 204 -7.92 7.36 8.63
N SER A 205 -8.51 6.26 8.18
CA SER A 205 -8.25 5.71 6.86
C SER A 205 -9.52 5.13 6.23
N ILE A 206 -9.57 5.21 4.91
CA ILE A 206 -10.56 4.55 4.06
C ILE A 206 -9.84 3.89 2.89
N GLY A 207 -10.46 2.90 2.26
CA GLY A 207 -9.91 2.23 1.10
C GLY A 207 -10.52 0.87 0.82
N THR A 208 -9.76 0.01 0.16
CA THR A 208 -10.27 -1.27 -0.37
C THR A 208 -9.29 -2.40 -0.10
N ARG A 209 -9.82 -3.58 0.21
CA ARG A 209 -9.09 -4.86 0.18
C ARG A 209 -9.56 -5.68 -1.02
N TYR A 210 -8.64 -6.00 -1.91
CA TYR A 210 -8.85 -6.90 -3.03
C TYR A 210 -8.34 -8.28 -2.64
N ILE A 211 -9.25 -9.24 -2.44
CA ILE A 211 -8.92 -10.57 -1.91
C ILE A 211 -8.68 -11.52 -3.06
N TYR A 212 -7.49 -12.13 -3.09
CA TYR A 212 -7.08 -13.08 -4.11
C TYR A 212 -6.90 -14.46 -3.52
N GLU A 213 -7.33 -15.48 -4.27
CA GLU A 213 -7.05 -16.88 -3.96
C GLU A 213 -6.20 -17.51 -5.06
N LEU A 214 -5.21 -18.31 -4.67
CA LEU A 214 -4.36 -19.00 -5.63
C LEU A 214 -5.07 -20.27 -6.15
N GLN A 215 -5.49 -20.24 -7.41
CA GLN A 215 -6.29 -21.29 -8.03
C GLN A 215 -5.62 -21.85 -9.28
N LYS A 216 -6.09 -23.02 -9.72
CA LYS A 216 -5.82 -23.44 -11.11
C LYS A 216 -6.72 -22.59 -12.02
N PRO A 217 -6.20 -22.11 -13.16
CA PRO A 217 -6.97 -21.30 -14.09
C PRO A 217 -8.21 -22.04 -14.62
#